data_AF-A0A250JQM8-F1
#
_entry.id   AF-A0A250JQM8-F1
#
_cell.length_a   1.000
_cell.length_b   1.000
_cell.length_c   1.000
_cell.angle_alpha   90.00
_cell.angle_beta   90.00
_cell.angle_gamma   90.00
#
_symmetry.space_group_name_H-M   'P 1'
#
loop_
_entity.id
_entity.type
_entity.pdbx_description
1 polymer ?
#
loop_
_entity_poly.entity_id
_entity_poly.type
_entity_poly.pdbx_seq_one_letter_code
_entity_poly.pdbx_strand_id
1 'polypeptide(L)'
;MNRNHWRCLELFLMGTLTLPIVGCLGEETTHEEVLGGTGEAGHAAALSTASSQEGFQEPTCGYIPCPVIENGNVLTLAGNCATYSTLRIPDGYVLDGAGHFVIALDPPGDHFKGPIARNCGSSAFYMNLRLMLMGLSDVCDTGDDALAGIRFDDATGSVINTQVFNIRQGDGTGGCQEGTGILIRNQDPPSPTRFVGVYGNLLLGYQKAGVVATGNVVVDITNNRLVGSGPIGNVAQSGIQVGLGATGSIVNNLISGHSFTGEGVASGILVYGGPLYGGPLSSDVLIQGNHLFNNDIGVYLSQGNEDQSPPAVLTNNQVVDNVLHFDGVTNGYVYQARISDLGTGNVIHSNVITGAGYDPATLPGSTFAVDVLAGPVASLAFLNPPRQAFPGLCSGPLIVQTQDVNGNLAVPTTTGFNITAAGPASPGIQFHTDPACAGPAVTTLDLANPQAQGRFYFRATTPGSVTVFVWNDALSQAQPQLVLPGLAPLP
;
A
#
# COMPACT_ATOMS: atom_id res chain seq x y z
N MET A 1 -6.55 23.08 22.71
CA MET A 1 -5.25 22.40 22.60
C MET A 1 -5.06 22.09 21.13
N ASN A 2 -4.23 22.88 20.44
CA ASN A 2 -4.06 22.81 18.99
C ASN A 2 -3.45 21.46 18.60
N ARG A 3 -4.20 20.64 17.86
CA ARG A 3 -3.66 19.46 17.19
C ARG A 3 -2.76 19.96 16.06
N ASN A 4 -1.47 19.68 16.16
CA ASN A 4 -0.53 20.01 15.10
C ASN A 4 -0.79 19.06 13.92
N HIS A 5 -1.50 19.54 12.92
CA HIS A 5 -1.61 18.88 11.62
C HIS A 5 -0.33 19.21 10.84
N TRP A 6 0.50 18.20 10.62
CA TRP A 6 1.85 18.36 10.07
C TRP A 6 1.87 18.12 8.57
N ARG A 7 2.56 19.02 7.88
CA ARG A 7 2.62 19.17 6.42
C ARG A 7 3.41 18.02 5.79
N CYS A 8 2.75 17.16 5.00
CA CYS A 8 3.43 16.45 3.92
C CYS A 8 3.41 17.35 2.68
N LEU A 9 4.47 18.12 2.47
CA LEU A 9 4.66 18.90 1.24
C LEU A 9 5.57 18.11 0.29
N GLU A 10 5.00 17.16 -0.47
CA GLU A 10 5.63 16.73 -1.73
C GLU A 10 4.87 17.38 -2.88
N LEU A 11 5.27 18.62 -3.19
CA LEU A 11 4.79 19.32 -4.37
C LEU A 11 5.44 18.68 -5.60
N PHE A 12 4.65 17.96 -6.41
CA PHE A 12 4.99 17.76 -7.81
C PHE A 12 4.94 19.13 -8.49
N LEU A 13 6.10 19.74 -8.73
CA LEU A 13 6.20 21.01 -9.43
C LEU A 13 5.99 20.78 -10.94
N MET A 14 4.79 21.09 -11.44
CA MET A 14 4.61 21.47 -12.84
C MET A 14 4.72 23.00 -12.97
N GLY A 15 5.73 23.47 -13.71
CA GLY A 15 5.63 24.69 -14.52
C GLY A 15 5.86 26.05 -13.87
N THR A 16 7.10 26.53 -14.03
CA THR A 16 7.51 27.93 -14.35
C THR A 16 6.99 29.09 -13.49
N LEU A 17 7.84 29.61 -12.60
CA LEU A 17 8.20 31.04 -12.50
C LEU A 17 9.32 31.25 -11.46
N THR A 18 10.28 32.08 -11.81
CA THR A 18 11.58 32.30 -11.14
C THR A 18 11.55 33.38 -10.06
N LEU A 19 12.51 33.27 -9.12
CA LEU A 19 13.11 34.25 -8.17
C LEU A 19 12.58 34.28 -6.71
N PRO A 20 13.44 34.61 -5.71
CA PRO A 20 14.82 34.19 -5.48
C PRO A 20 15.02 33.52 -4.10
N ILE A 21 16.07 32.71 -4.00
CA ILE A 21 16.54 32.03 -2.78
C ILE A 21 17.28 33.04 -1.88
N VAL A 22 16.86 33.14 -0.62
CA VAL A 22 17.66 33.74 0.47
C VAL A 22 18.06 32.58 1.38
N GLY A 23 19.37 32.34 1.46
CA GLY A 23 19.95 31.16 2.07
C GLY A 23 20.11 31.23 3.59
N CYS A 24 20.59 30.11 4.13
CA CYS A 24 21.34 30.05 5.37
C CYS A 24 22.47 29.02 5.19
N LEU A 25 23.69 29.52 5.29
CA LEU A 25 24.95 28.77 5.32
C LEU A 25 25.15 28.14 6.71
N GLY A 26 25.78 26.97 6.74
CA GLY A 26 26.36 26.35 7.93
C GLY A 26 27.49 25.42 7.52
N GLU A 27 28.67 25.62 8.10
CA GLU A 27 30.00 25.16 7.68
C GLU A 27 30.22 23.64 7.71
N GLU A 28 30.94 23.16 6.69
CA GLU A 28 31.56 21.83 6.61
C GLU A 28 32.79 21.74 7.52
N THR A 29 32.99 20.57 8.12
CA THR A 29 34.29 20.17 8.70
C THR A 29 34.85 19.02 7.88
N THR A 30 36.08 19.21 7.40
CA THR A 30 36.85 18.28 6.59
C THR A 30 37.44 17.16 7.44
N HIS A 31 37.37 15.92 6.95
CA HIS A 31 38.24 14.85 7.45
C HIS A 31 38.70 13.93 6.32
N GLU A 32 40.01 13.70 6.30
CA GLU A 32 40.80 13.02 5.28
C GLU A 32 40.53 11.52 5.10
N GLU A 33 40.79 11.11 3.87
CA GLU A 33 40.85 9.78 3.29
C GLU A 33 41.92 8.87 3.92
N VAL A 34 41.62 7.57 4.08
CA VAL A 34 42.63 6.51 4.17
C VAL A 34 42.23 5.34 3.29
N LEU A 35 43.02 5.13 2.24
CA LEU A 35 43.05 3.97 1.35
C LEU A 35 43.63 2.73 2.05
N GLY A 36 43.07 1.55 1.75
CA GLY A 36 43.70 0.27 2.05
C GLY A 36 42.82 -0.93 1.66
N GLY A 37 43.06 -1.51 0.49
CA GLY A 37 42.22 -2.56 -0.10
C GLY A 37 42.50 -4.00 0.39
N THR A 38 41.59 -4.92 0.05
CA THR A 38 41.77 -6.00 -0.94
C THR A 38 40.70 -7.08 -0.79
N GLY A 39 40.15 -7.51 -1.93
CA GLY A 39 39.71 -8.89 -2.18
C GLY A 39 38.27 -9.23 -1.82
N GLU A 40 37.42 -9.31 -2.85
CA GLU A 40 36.59 -10.50 -3.05
C GLU A 40 36.18 -10.60 -4.53
N ALA A 41 36.94 -11.45 -5.24
CA ALA A 41 36.62 -11.89 -6.58
C ALA A 41 35.78 -13.17 -6.46
N GLY A 42 34.61 -13.17 -7.09
CA GLY A 42 33.83 -14.38 -7.30
C GLY A 42 32.36 -14.06 -7.42
N HIS A 43 31.90 -13.87 -8.66
CA HIS A 43 30.59 -14.25 -9.24
C HIS A 43 30.42 -13.52 -10.59
N ALA A 44 31.40 -13.65 -11.48
CA ALA A 44 31.27 -13.23 -12.88
C ALA A 44 30.85 -14.46 -13.71
N ALA A 45 29.56 -14.76 -13.72
CA ALA A 45 28.98 -15.69 -14.69
C ALA A 45 28.67 -14.92 -15.98
N ALA A 46 29.31 -15.35 -17.06
CA ALA A 46 29.26 -14.86 -18.44
C ALA A 46 28.04 -14.00 -18.82
N LEU A 47 28.25 -12.68 -18.87
CA LEU A 47 27.45 -11.76 -19.68
C LEU A 47 27.78 -12.04 -21.16
N SER A 48 26.78 -12.42 -21.97
CA SER A 48 26.96 -12.36 -23.41
C SER A 48 27.13 -10.89 -23.82
N THR A 49 28.16 -10.63 -24.60
CA THR A 49 28.57 -9.32 -25.12
C THR A 49 27.40 -8.43 -25.52
N ALA A 50 27.39 -7.20 -25.01
CA ALA A 50 26.49 -6.14 -25.44
C ALA A 50 26.54 -6.01 -26.97
N SER A 51 25.37 -5.99 -27.61
CA SER A 51 25.24 -5.76 -29.05
C SER A 51 25.72 -4.35 -29.37
N SER A 52 26.80 -4.21 -30.14
CA SER A 52 27.24 -2.92 -30.67
C SER A 52 26.26 -2.46 -31.75
N GLN A 53 25.56 -1.35 -31.52
CA GLN A 53 24.93 -0.60 -32.61
C GLN A 53 25.31 0.88 -32.53
N GLU A 54 26.02 1.33 -33.56
CA GLU A 54 26.24 2.73 -33.91
C GLU A 54 24.90 3.36 -34.35
N GLY A 55 24.62 4.57 -33.87
CA GLY A 55 23.50 5.42 -34.31
C GLY A 55 22.27 5.31 -33.42
N PHE A 56 22.13 6.24 -32.47
CA PHE A 56 20.92 6.43 -31.67
C PHE A 56 19.77 6.91 -32.58
N GLN A 57 19.06 5.98 -33.20
CA GLN A 57 17.68 6.18 -33.62
C GLN A 57 16.78 5.96 -32.39
N GLU A 58 15.80 6.84 -32.16
CA GLU A 58 14.77 6.63 -31.13
C GLU A 58 14.17 5.22 -31.29
N PRO A 59 14.27 4.35 -30.26
CA PRO A 59 13.85 2.96 -30.41
C PRO A 59 12.34 2.88 -30.67
N THR A 60 11.98 2.25 -31.78
CA THR A 60 10.59 2.02 -32.16
C THR A 60 9.94 0.95 -31.29
N CYS A 61 8.61 0.90 -31.27
CA CYS A 61 7.88 -0.15 -30.58
C CYS A 61 8.28 -1.55 -31.06
N GLY A 62 8.42 -2.49 -30.12
CA GLY A 62 8.98 -3.82 -30.39
C GLY A 62 10.51 -3.89 -30.27
N TYR A 63 11.18 -2.78 -29.99
CA TYR A 63 12.61 -2.82 -29.69
C TYR A 63 12.87 -3.44 -28.32
N ILE A 64 13.42 -4.66 -28.34
CA ILE A 64 13.88 -5.39 -27.16
C ILE A 64 15.39 -5.61 -27.31
N PRO A 65 16.24 -4.85 -26.61
CA PRO A 65 17.71 -4.96 -26.67
C PRO A 65 18.26 -6.21 -25.93
N CYS A 66 17.55 -7.33 -26.03
CA CYS A 66 17.87 -8.61 -25.41
C CYS A 66 17.50 -9.75 -26.37
N PRO A 67 18.21 -10.89 -26.31
CA PRO A 67 17.87 -12.05 -27.14
C PRO A 67 16.52 -12.61 -26.69
N VAL A 68 15.55 -12.64 -27.61
CA VAL A 68 14.19 -13.17 -27.37
C VAL A 68 13.82 -14.24 -28.38
N ILE A 69 13.06 -15.22 -27.92
CA ILE A 69 12.34 -16.18 -28.75
C ILE A 69 10.89 -15.71 -28.82
N GLU A 70 10.44 -15.41 -30.04
CA GLU A 70 9.07 -14.98 -30.30
C GLU A 70 8.19 -16.18 -30.68
N ASN A 71 7.04 -16.32 -30.00
CA ASN A 71 6.02 -17.30 -30.33
C ASN A 71 4.63 -16.64 -30.25
N GLY A 72 4.13 -16.18 -31.39
CA GLY A 72 2.94 -15.32 -31.43
C GLY A 72 3.21 -14.04 -30.62
N ASN A 73 2.31 -13.71 -29.70
CA ASN A 73 2.42 -12.50 -28.88
C ASN A 73 3.28 -12.68 -27.62
N VAL A 74 4.06 -13.77 -27.52
CA VAL A 74 4.92 -14.04 -26.35
C VAL A 74 6.38 -13.87 -26.76
N LEU A 75 7.06 -12.94 -26.10
CA LEU A 75 8.50 -12.69 -26.21
C LEU A 75 9.18 -13.31 -24.99
N THR A 76 9.86 -14.43 -25.19
CA THR A 76 10.56 -15.14 -24.10
C THR A 76 12.05 -14.79 -24.13
N LEU A 77 12.63 -14.29 -23.03
CA LEU A 77 14.08 -14.08 -22.95
C LEU A 77 14.82 -15.41 -23.17
N ALA A 78 15.81 -15.42 -24.05
CA ALA A 78 16.61 -16.60 -24.35
C ALA A 78 17.85 -16.75 -23.44
N GLY A 79 18.13 -15.74 -22.62
CA GLY A 79 19.30 -15.65 -21.76
C GLY A 79 19.33 -14.36 -20.97
N ASN A 80 20.28 -14.26 -20.03
CA ASN A 80 20.55 -13.01 -19.34
C ASN A 80 21.07 -11.96 -20.34
N CYS A 81 20.68 -10.71 -20.19
CA CYS A 81 21.13 -9.61 -21.03
C CYS A 81 21.46 -8.35 -20.21
N ALA A 82 22.28 -7.49 -20.80
CA ALA A 82 22.47 -6.12 -20.36
C ALA A 82 21.93 -5.17 -21.42
N THR A 83 21.39 -4.03 -21.00
CA THR A 83 20.82 -3.01 -21.88
C THR A 83 21.20 -1.61 -21.42
N TYR A 84 21.30 -0.69 -22.38
CA TYR A 84 21.46 0.75 -22.14
C TYR A 84 20.16 1.54 -22.41
N SER A 85 19.09 0.83 -22.74
CA SER A 85 17.83 1.41 -23.18
C SER A 85 16.63 0.59 -22.73
N THR A 86 15.47 1.23 -22.67
CA THR A 86 14.20 0.61 -22.34
C THR A 86 13.78 -0.50 -23.32
N LEU A 87 13.27 -1.60 -22.80
CA LEU A 87 12.53 -2.64 -23.54
C LEU A 87 11.11 -2.13 -23.84
N ARG A 88 10.77 -1.99 -25.12
CA ARG A 88 9.47 -1.45 -25.57
C ARG A 88 8.54 -2.57 -26.04
N ILE A 89 7.60 -2.96 -25.18
CA ILE A 89 6.71 -4.11 -25.39
C ILE A 89 5.56 -3.72 -26.33
N PRO A 90 5.37 -4.42 -27.47
CA PRO A 90 4.25 -4.16 -28.37
C PRO A 90 2.88 -4.32 -27.69
N ASP A 91 1.87 -3.71 -28.29
CA ASP A 91 0.49 -3.81 -27.77
C ASP A 91 0.00 -5.26 -27.75
N GLY A 92 -0.49 -5.70 -26.59
CA GLY A 92 -1.05 -7.03 -26.39
C GLY A 92 -0.01 -8.15 -26.25
N TYR A 93 1.27 -7.81 -26.10
CA TYR A 93 2.34 -8.78 -25.96
C TYR A 93 2.65 -9.11 -24.50
N VAL A 94 3.16 -10.32 -24.31
CA VAL A 94 3.73 -10.82 -23.06
C VAL A 94 5.25 -10.79 -23.19
N LEU A 95 5.94 -10.15 -22.25
CA LEU A 95 7.37 -10.38 -22.01
C LEU A 95 7.52 -11.43 -20.89
N ASP A 96 7.95 -12.64 -21.27
CA ASP A 96 8.30 -13.71 -20.35
C ASP A 96 9.82 -13.71 -20.13
N GLY A 97 10.24 -13.47 -18.90
CA GLY A 97 11.65 -13.47 -18.54
C GLY A 97 12.27 -14.87 -18.50
N ALA A 98 11.47 -15.94 -18.41
CA ALA A 98 11.95 -17.31 -18.18
C ALA A 98 12.97 -17.42 -17.01
N GLY A 99 12.91 -16.49 -16.05
CA GLY A 99 13.86 -16.40 -14.92
C GLY A 99 15.20 -15.74 -15.23
N HIS A 100 15.42 -15.25 -16.45
CA HIS A 100 16.63 -14.53 -16.84
C HIS A 100 16.68 -13.10 -16.32
N PHE A 101 17.91 -12.59 -16.19
CA PHE A 101 18.19 -11.22 -15.77
C PHE A 101 18.23 -10.26 -16.96
N VAL A 102 17.63 -9.09 -16.77
CA VAL A 102 17.85 -7.89 -17.57
C VAL A 102 18.54 -6.86 -16.68
N ILE A 103 19.78 -6.52 -17.02
CA ILE A 103 20.60 -5.55 -16.28
C ILE A 103 20.64 -4.25 -17.09
N ALA A 104 20.02 -3.20 -16.58
CA ALA A 104 20.10 -1.87 -17.17
C ALA A 104 21.29 -1.10 -16.58
N LEU A 105 22.04 -0.43 -17.47
CA LEU A 105 23.30 0.25 -17.19
C LEU A 105 23.27 1.65 -17.81
N ASP A 106 24.12 2.54 -17.31
CA ASP A 106 24.36 3.83 -17.97
C ASP A 106 24.91 3.61 -19.39
N PRO A 107 24.32 4.26 -20.42
CA PRO A 107 24.90 4.31 -21.77
C PRO A 107 26.26 5.02 -21.76
N PRO A 108 27.17 4.69 -22.71
CA PRO A 108 28.44 5.39 -22.82
C PRO A 108 28.27 6.92 -23.02
N GLY A 109 28.72 7.71 -22.04
CA GLY A 109 28.73 9.18 -22.12
C GLY A 109 27.43 9.87 -21.70
N ASP A 110 26.43 9.12 -21.22
CA ASP A 110 25.17 9.63 -20.66
C ASP A 110 24.74 8.71 -19.49
N HIS A 111 23.55 8.90 -18.92
CA HIS A 111 22.99 8.06 -17.86
C HIS A 111 21.67 7.40 -18.27
N PHE A 112 21.32 6.28 -17.61
CA PHE A 112 20.10 5.55 -17.93
C PHE A 112 18.87 6.35 -17.50
N LYS A 113 17.90 6.52 -18.42
CA LYS A 113 16.68 7.29 -18.21
C LYS A 113 15.44 6.40 -18.41
N GLY A 114 14.44 6.63 -17.59
CA GLY A 114 13.12 6.03 -17.70
C GLY A 114 13.06 4.59 -17.19
N PRO A 115 12.12 3.78 -17.68
CA PRO A 115 11.91 2.43 -17.19
C PRO A 115 12.82 1.40 -17.86
N ILE A 116 13.11 0.28 -17.18
CA ILE A 116 13.73 -0.89 -17.84
C ILE A 116 12.78 -1.47 -18.89
N ALA A 117 11.49 -1.58 -18.59
CA ALA A 117 10.48 -2.05 -19.54
C ALA A 117 9.21 -1.18 -19.54
N ARG A 118 8.65 -0.92 -20.72
CA ARG A 118 7.39 -0.16 -20.89
C ARG A 118 6.50 -0.71 -22.00
N ASN A 119 5.20 -0.49 -21.88
CA ASN A 119 4.25 -0.74 -22.96
C ASN A 119 4.39 0.30 -24.08
N CYS A 120 4.00 -0.11 -25.28
CA CYS A 120 3.82 0.78 -26.43
C CYS A 120 2.38 1.12 -26.74
N GLY A 121 1.45 0.19 -26.51
CA GLY A 121 0.03 0.37 -26.75
C GLY A 121 -0.78 0.28 -25.48
N SER A 122 -2.08 0.06 -25.63
CA SER A 122 -3.04 0.01 -24.54
C SER A 122 -2.95 -1.25 -23.65
N SER A 123 -2.08 -2.20 -24.00
CA SER A 123 -1.87 -3.40 -23.19
C SER A 123 -0.45 -3.97 -23.26
N ALA A 124 0.03 -4.50 -22.14
CA ALA A 124 1.29 -5.26 -22.05
C ALA A 124 1.28 -6.16 -20.82
N PHE A 125 2.01 -7.27 -20.86
CA PHE A 125 2.07 -8.24 -19.76
C PHE A 125 3.51 -8.66 -19.48
N TYR A 126 3.86 -8.79 -18.21
CA TYR A 126 5.21 -9.08 -17.75
C TYR A 126 5.17 -10.27 -16.81
N MET A 127 5.99 -11.29 -17.05
CA MET A 127 6.06 -12.44 -16.15
C MET A 127 7.46 -13.03 -16.03
N ASN A 128 7.77 -13.64 -14.88
CA ASN A 128 9.01 -14.38 -14.62
C ASN A 128 10.31 -13.59 -14.93
N LEU A 129 10.27 -12.26 -14.83
CA LEU A 129 11.41 -11.40 -15.10
C LEU A 129 12.29 -11.22 -13.85
N ARG A 130 13.57 -10.95 -14.08
CA ARG A 130 14.47 -10.40 -13.06
C ARG A 130 15.11 -9.13 -13.59
N LEU A 131 14.66 -7.98 -13.13
CA LEU A 131 15.09 -6.67 -13.61
C LEU A 131 15.95 -5.99 -12.55
N MET A 132 17.07 -5.40 -12.96
CA MET A 132 17.89 -4.59 -12.05
C MET A 132 18.62 -3.46 -12.76
N LEU A 133 18.90 -2.38 -12.02
CA LEU A 133 19.89 -1.36 -12.42
C LEU A 133 21.22 -1.63 -11.70
N MET A 134 22.33 -1.32 -12.37
CA MET A 134 23.67 -1.49 -11.79
C MET A 134 24.60 -0.34 -12.20
N GLY A 135 25.29 0.22 -11.20
CA GLY A 135 26.38 1.18 -11.43
C GLY A 135 25.95 2.45 -12.15
N LEU A 136 24.75 2.95 -11.85
CA LEU A 136 24.26 4.21 -12.41
C LEU A 136 24.95 5.40 -11.75
N SER A 137 25.04 6.49 -12.50
CA SER A 137 25.40 7.81 -12.00
C SER A 137 24.33 8.34 -11.05
N ASP A 138 24.68 9.28 -10.16
CA ASP A 138 23.71 9.92 -9.26
C ASP A 138 23.17 11.21 -9.89
N VAL A 139 22.22 11.07 -10.82
CA VAL A 139 21.61 12.18 -11.57
C VAL A 139 20.10 12.06 -11.48
N CYS A 140 19.42 13.04 -10.88
CA CYS A 140 17.97 12.98 -10.72
C CYS A 140 17.21 13.33 -12.01
N ASP A 141 16.25 12.48 -12.38
CA ASP A 141 15.35 12.67 -13.51
C ASP A 141 13.89 12.84 -13.07
N THR A 142 13.03 13.24 -14.01
CA THR A 142 11.59 13.46 -13.78
C THR A 142 10.76 13.06 -15.00
N GLY A 143 9.43 13.02 -14.85
CA GLY A 143 8.53 12.81 -15.96
C GLY A 143 8.77 11.46 -16.64
N ASP A 144 8.99 11.47 -17.95
CA ASP A 144 9.24 10.24 -18.70
C ASP A 144 10.63 9.64 -18.44
N ASP A 145 11.59 10.45 -18.03
CA ASP A 145 12.96 10.03 -17.74
C ASP A 145 13.13 9.49 -16.31
N ALA A 146 12.12 9.65 -15.44
CA ALA A 146 12.18 9.15 -14.06
C ALA A 146 12.36 7.61 -14.02
N LEU A 147 13.33 7.13 -13.26
CA LEU A 147 13.67 5.73 -13.15
C LEU A 147 12.49 4.87 -12.68
N ALA A 148 12.25 3.79 -13.42
CA ALA A 148 11.37 2.74 -12.99
C ALA A 148 11.89 1.34 -13.41
N GLY A 149 11.44 0.29 -12.71
CA GLY A 149 11.66 -1.08 -13.20
C GLY A 149 10.74 -1.36 -14.39
N ILE A 150 9.42 -1.37 -14.13
CA ILE A 150 8.39 -1.53 -15.16
C ILE A 150 7.48 -0.32 -15.13
N ARG A 151 7.13 0.21 -16.30
CA ARG A 151 6.15 1.29 -16.44
C ARG A 151 4.96 0.89 -17.32
N PHE A 152 3.77 1.22 -16.84
CA PHE A 152 2.54 1.25 -17.62
C PHE A 152 2.11 2.69 -17.84
N ASP A 153 1.98 3.08 -19.09
CA ASP A 153 1.41 4.35 -19.52
C ASP A 153 0.10 4.07 -20.27
N ASP A 154 -1.03 4.48 -19.68
CA ASP A 154 -2.39 4.34 -20.20
C ASP A 154 -2.74 2.93 -20.71
N ALA A 155 -2.27 1.90 -19.99
CA ALA A 155 -2.39 0.50 -20.40
C ALA A 155 -2.97 -0.43 -19.33
N THR A 156 -3.68 -1.45 -19.82
CA THR A 156 -4.12 -2.63 -19.05
C THR A 156 -3.03 -3.70 -19.09
N GLY A 157 -2.87 -4.47 -18.02
CA GLY A 157 -1.82 -5.49 -18.03
C GLY A 157 -1.63 -6.25 -16.74
N SER A 158 -0.49 -6.92 -16.64
CA SER A 158 -0.08 -7.55 -15.38
C SER A 158 1.43 -7.65 -15.22
N VAL A 159 1.89 -7.69 -13.98
CA VAL A 159 3.26 -8.08 -13.60
C VAL A 159 3.17 -9.26 -12.64
N ILE A 160 3.70 -10.41 -13.05
CA ILE A 160 3.51 -11.69 -12.34
C ILE A 160 4.86 -12.35 -12.06
N ASN A 161 5.07 -12.84 -10.84
CA ASN A 161 6.24 -13.65 -10.46
C ASN A 161 7.58 -13.01 -10.89
N THR A 162 7.66 -11.70 -10.81
CA THR A 162 8.79 -10.90 -11.27
C THR A 162 9.57 -10.35 -10.09
N GLN A 163 10.88 -10.25 -10.26
CA GLN A 163 11.79 -9.69 -9.27
C GLN A 163 12.38 -8.39 -9.81
N VAL A 164 12.25 -7.30 -9.05
CA VAL A 164 12.73 -5.97 -9.42
C VAL A 164 13.68 -5.48 -8.33
N PHE A 165 14.93 -5.23 -8.71
CA PHE A 165 16.02 -4.92 -7.79
C PHE A 165 16.66 -3.58 -8.10
N ASN A 166 17.07 -2.86 -7.06
CA ASN A 166 18.01 -1.74 -7.17
C ASN A 166 17.55 -0.65 -8.15
N ILE A 167 16.27 -0.30 -8.15
CA ILE A 167 15.77 0.80 -8.98
C ILE A 167 16.09 2.13 -8.28
N ARG A 168 17.34 2.58 -8.43
CA ARG A 168 17.91 3.73 -7.75
C ARG A 168 19.04 4.36 -8.54
N GLN A 169 19.22 5.67 -8.38
CA GLN A 169 20.39 6.41 -8.85
C GLN A 169 21.59 6.14 -7.94
N GLY A 170 22.81 6.22 -8.50
CA GLY A 170 24.03 6.05 -7.74
C GLY A 170 24.07 4.75 -6.91
N ASP A 171 24.54 4.87 -5.66
CA ASP A 171 24.48 3.81 -4.67
C ASP A 171 23.16 3.79 -3.86
N GLY A 172 22.26 4.76 -4.09
CA GLY A 172 21.01 4.94 -3.36
C GLY A 172 21.08 5.89 -2.18
N THR A 173 22.20 6.58 -1.97
CA THR A 173 22.34 7.56 -0.88
C THR A 173 21.87 8.96 -1.25
N GLY A 174 21.70 9.23 -2.56
CA GLY A 174 21.14 10.48 -3.08
C GLY A 174 19.65 10.69 -2.74
N GLY A 175 19.22 11.96 -2.82
CA GLY A 175 17.86 12.40 -2.47
C GLY A 175 16.85 12.43 -3.62
N CYS A 176 17.15 11.78 -4.76
CA CYS A 176 16.29 11.79 -5.94
C CYS A 176 14.91 11.17 -5.63
N GLN A 177 13.85 11.87 -5.98
CA GLN A 177 12.45 11.46 -5.74
C GLN A 177 11.91 10.55 -6.85
N GLU A 178 12.74 9.61 -7.29
CA GLU A 178 12.45 8.66 -8.36
C GLU A 178 12.89 7.25 -7.97
N GLY A 179 12.90 6.32 -8.92
CA GLY A 179 13.31 4.95 -8.65
C GLY A 179 12.14 4.15 -8.10
N THR A 180 11.14 3.96 -8.96
CA THR A 180 9.92 3.20 -8.65
C THR A 180 10.03 1.78 -9.21
N GLY A 181 9.79 0.75 -8.39
CA GLY A 181 9.85 -0.63 -8.88
C GLY A 181 8.87 -0.90 -10.04
N ILE A 182 7.59 -0.64 -9.81
CA ILE A 182 6.51 -0.74 -10.82
C ILE A 182 5.69 0.55 -10.78
N LEU A 183 5.68 1.30 -11.88
CA LEU A 183 4.96 2.55 -12.03
C LEU A 183 3.76 2.36 -12.98
N ILE A 184 2.56 2.67 -12.53
CA ILE A 184 1.31 2.54 -13.29
C ILE A 184 0.64 3.91 -13.34
N ARG A 185 0.47 4.44 -14.56
CA ARG A 185 -0.13 5.75 -14.80
C ARG A 185 -1.26 5.63 -15.82
N ASN A 186 -2.43 6.18 -15.50
CA ASN A 186 -3.51 6.40 -16.45
C ASN A 186 -4.08 7.81 -16.27
N GLN A 187 -3.27 8.83 -16.58
CA GLN A 187 -3.51 10.21 -16.16
C GLN A 187 -3.97 11.14 -17.28
N ASP A 188 -3.97 10.71 -18.54
CA ASP A 188 -4.34 11.57 -19.67
C ASP A 188 -5.86 11.51 -19.94
N PRO A 189 -6.66 12.54 -19.61
CA PRO A 189 -8.08 12.54 -19.91
C PRO A 189 -8.36 12.90 -21.39
N PRO A 190 -9.36 12.28 -22.05
CA PRO A 190 -10.23 11.23 -21.55
C PRO A 190 -9.66 9.82 -21.85
N SER A 191 -8.95 9.22 -20.89
CA SER A 191 -8.54 7.81 -20.98
C SER A 191 -9.58 6.89 -20.33
N PRO A 192 -9.96 5.79 -21.01
CA PRO A 192 -10.82 4.76 -20.41
C PRO A 192 -10.12 4.13 -19.19
N THR A 193 -10.91 3.57 -18.28
CA THR A 193 -10.38 2.89 -17.10
C THR A 193 -9.46 1.73 -17.50
N ARG A 194 -8.28 1.67 -16.90
CA ARG A 194 -7.30 0.59 -17.08
C ARG A 194 -7.32 -0.37 -15.90
N PHE A 195 -6.89 -1.60 -16.15
CA PHE A 195 -6.83 -2.64 -15.13
C PHE A 195 -5.43 -3.23 -15.09
N VAL A 196 -4.77 -3.20 -13.93
CA VAL A 196 -3.41 -3.75 -13.80
C VAL A 196 -3.30 -4.67 -12.59
N GLY A 197 -2.94 -5.92 -12.85
CA GLY A 197 -2.67 -6.91 -11.81
C GLY A 197 -1.19 -6.98 -11.45
N VAL A 198 -0.84 -6.96 -10.17
CA VAL A 198 0.54 -7.05 -9.67
C VAL A 198 0.58 -8.21 -8.69
N TYR A 199 1.10 -9.36 -9.14
CA TYR A 199 0.95 -10.65 -8.45
C TYR A 199 2.27 -11.36 -8.15
N GLY A 200 2.50 -11.71 -6.88
CA GLY A 200 3.59 -12.63 -6.52
C GLY A 200 4.99 -12.07 -6.79
N ASN A 201 5.16 -10.75 -6.80
CA ASN A 201 6.43 -10.10 -7.14
C ASN A 201 7.31 -9.87 -5.91
N LEU A 202 8.61 -9.73 -6.15
CA LEU A 202 9.61 -9.34 -5.16
C LEU A 202 10.25 -8.01 -5.56
N LEU A 203 10.08 -6.97 -4.75
CA LEU A 203 10.63 -5.63 -5.00
C LEU A 203 11.51 -5.22 -3.82
N LEU A 204 12.78 -4.92 -4.10
CA LEU A 204 13.72 -4.43 -3.09
C LEU A 204 14.76 -3.46 -3.67
N GLY A 205 15.21 -2.54 -2.83
CA GLY A 205 16.25 -1.58 -3.20
C GLY A 205 15.81 -0.52 -4.20
N TYR A 206 14.49 -0.32 -4.37
CA TYR A 206 13.94 0.87 -5.03
C TYR A 206 14.24 2.11 -4.18
N GLN A 207 14.41 3.27 -4.81
CA GLN A 207 14.77 4.50 -4.12
C GLN A 207 13.56 5.22 -3.52
N LYS A 208 12.46 5.36 -4.27
CA LYS A 208 11.26 6.08 -3.80
C LYS A 208 10.10 5.16 -3.43
N ALA A 209 9.70 4.28 -4.32
CA ALA A 209 8.51 3.46 -4.11
C ALA A 209 8.59 2.08 -4.74
N GLY A 210 7.94 1.09 -4.12
CA GLY A 210 7.86 -0.25 -4.69
C GLY A 210 6.86 -0.28 -5.85
N VAL A 211 5.58 -0.04 -5.56
CA VAL A 211 4.51 0.06 -6.56
C VAL A 211 3.82 1.41 -6.45
N VAL A 212 3.61 2.08 -7.57
CA VAL A 212 2.83 3.33 -7.65
C VAL A 212 1.73 3.16 -8.69
N ALA A 213 0.49 3.46 -8.33
CA ALA A 213 -0.65 3.48 -9.23
C ALA A 213 -1.37 4.83 -9.13
N THR A 214 -1.50 5.51 -10.27
CA THR A 214 -2.13 6.85 -10.32
C THR A 214 -3.01 7.05 -11.54
N GLY A 215 -4.05 7.87 -11.39
CA GLY A 215 -5.02 8.16 -12.45
C GLY A 215 -6.16 7.15 -12.52
N ASN A 216 -6.89 7.09 -13.64
CA ASN A 216 -8.09 6.26 -13.83
C ASN A 216 -7.77 4.76 -14.00
N VAL A 217 -7.16 4.14 -12.99
CA VAL A 217 -6.74 2.74 -13.02
C VAL A 217 -7.30 1.97 -11.82
N VAL A 218 -7.76 0.76 -12.07
CA VAL A 218 -8.13 -0.22 -11.05
C VAL A 218 -7.00 -1.23 -10.93
N VAL A 219 -6.36 -1.29 -9.77
CA VAL A 219 -5.25 -2.21 -9.51
C VAL A 219 -5.66 -3.38 -8.63
N ASP A 220 -5.01 -4.51 -8.84
CA ASP A 220 -5.06 -5.65 -7.92
C ASP A 220 -3.61 -6.03 -7.55
N ILE A 221 -3.18 -5.59 -6.38
CA ILE A 221 -1.82 -5.77 -5.87
C ILE A 221 -1.87 -6.86 -4.81
N THR A 222 -1.55 -8.09 -5.20
CA THR A 222 -1.79 -9.27 -4.36
C THR A 222 -0.56 -10.17 -4.22
N ASN A 223 -0.30 -10.65 -3.00
CA ASN A 223 0.77 -11.60 -2.66
C ASN A 223 2.20 -11.14 -3.04
N ASN A 224 2.47 -9.84 -3.01
CA ASN A 224 3.81 -9.31 -3.29
C ASN A 224 4.64 -9.16 -2.01
N ARG A 225 5.96 -9.15 -2.17
CA ARG A 225 6.93 -8.81 -1.12
C ARG A 225 7.66 -7.51 -1.49
N LEU A 226 7.52 -6.49 -0.66
CA LEU A 226 8.10 -5.17 -0.85
C LEU A 226 8.98 -4.81 0.35
N VAL A 227 10.25 -4.54 0.10
CA VAL A 227 11.25 -4.29 1.15
C VAL A 227 11.92 -2.94 0.90
N GLY A 228 11.62 -1.97 1.76
CA GLY A 228 12.31 -0.69 1.85
C GLY A 228 13.67 -0.81 2.54
N SER A 229 14.41 0.29 2.55
CA SER A 229 15.81 0.35 3.00
C SER A 229 15.98 0.34 4.52
N GLY A 230 14.90 0.37 5.29
CA GLY A 230 14.91 0.62 6.73
C GLY A 230 14.98 2.12 7.03
N PRO A 231 15.38 2.52 8.25
CA PRO A 231 15.50 3.92 8.63
C PRO A 231 16.58 4.63 7.81
N ILE A 232 16.16 5.51 6.91
CA ILE A 232 17.04 6.32 6.06
C ILE A 232 16.66 7.80 6.09
N GLY A 233 17.63 8.69 5.87
CA GLY A 233 17.41 10.14 5.94
C GLY A 233 17.34 10.86 4.60
N ASN A 234 17.62 10.17 3.49
CA ASN A 234 17.75 10.78 2.17
C ASN A 234 16.45 10.77 1.34
N VAL A 235 15.60 9.75 1.48
CA VAL A 235 14.32 9.67 0.75
C VAL A 235 13.23 9.04 1.64
N ALA A 236 12.07 9.69 1.73
CA ALA A 236 10.89 9.10 2.35
C ALA A 236 10.26 8.07 1.42
N GLN A 237 10.42 6.79 1.77
CA GLN A 237 9.98 5.67 0.94
C GLN A 237 8.51 5.29 1.16
N SER A 238 7.90 4.72 0.13
CA SER A 238 6.62 4.02 0.26
C SER A 238 6.68 2.61 -0.31
N GLY A 239 6.03 1.65 0.33
CA GLY A 239 5.90 0.31 -0.26
C GLY A 239 4.97 0.37 -1.47
N ILE A 240 3.71 0.72 -1.22
CA ILE A 240 2.68 0.86 -2.24
C ILE A 240 2.07 2.27 -2.14
N GLN A 241 1.92 2.94 -3.27
CA GLN A 241 1.15 4.17 -3.40
C GLN A 241 0.00 3.96 -4.37
N VAL A 242 -1.23 4.25 -3.94
CA VAL A 242 -2.43 4.30 -4.78
C VAL A 242 -3.03 5.68 -4.64
N GLY A 243 -3.09 6.45 -5.72
CA GLY A 243 -3.54 7.83 -5.57
C GLY A 243 -4.08 8.48 -6.81
N LEU A 244 -4.53 9.71 -6.64
CA LEU A 244 -4.96 10.58 -7.74
C LEU A 244 -5.98 9.88 -8.65
N GLY A 245 -7.00 9.26 -8.04
CA GLY A 245 -8.12 8.60 -8.74
C GLY A 245 -7.95 7.10 -8.98
N ALA A 246 -6.80 6.53 -8.63
CA ALA A 246 -6.60 5.09 -8.72
C ALA A 246 -7.40 4.37 -7.63
N THR A 247 -7.95 3.20 -7.95
CA THR A 247 -8.75 2.39 -7.02
C THR A 247 -8.34 0.92 -7.08
N GLY A 248 -9.00 0.05 -6.30
CA GLY A 248 -8.82 -1.40 -6.39
C GLY A 248 -8.39 -2.05 -5.07
N SER A 249 -7.61 -3.12 -5.13
CA SER A 249 -7.30 -3.97 -3.99
C SER A 249 -5.80 -4.11 -3.73
N ILE A 250 -5.43 -4.09 -2.45
CA ILE A 250 -4.08 -4.36 -1.93
C ILE A 250 -4.24 -5.49 -0.91
N VAL A 251 -3.94 -6.73 -1.31
CA VAL A 251 -4.32 -7.92 -0.54
C VAL A 251 -3.17 -8.88 -0.30
N ASN A 252 -3.02 -9.37 0.93
CA ASN A 252 -2.05 -10.41 1.30
C ASN A 252 -0.58 -10.12 0.94
N ASN A 253 -0.18 -8.84 0.92
CA ASN A 253 1.21 -8.45 0.66
C ASN A 253 2.04 -8.49 1.96
N LEU A 254 3.34 -8.72 1.80
CA LEU A 254 4.35 -8.56 2.85
C LEU A 254 5.15 -7.28 2.59
N ILE A 255 4.98 -6.26 3.42
CA ILE A 255 5.53 -4.92 3.18
C ILE A 255 6.35 -4.48 4.40
N SER A 256 7.63 -4.15 4.21
CA SER A 256 8.47 -3.81 5.35
C SER A 256 9.58 -2.82 5.08
N GLY A 257 10.03 -2.13 6.12
CA GLY A 257 11.27 -1.34 6.10
C GLY A 257 11.13 0.05 5.51
N HIS A 258 9.95 0.67 5.60
CA HIS A 258 9.71 2.04 5.13
C HIS A 258 9.78 2.99 6.32
N SER A 259 10.99 3.45 6.64
CA SER A 259 11.21 4.38 7.75
C SER A 259 12.09 5.54 7.31
N PHE A 260 11.70 6.75 7.69
CA PHE A 260 12.36 7.99 7.32
C PHE A 260 12.80 8.74 8.57
N THR A 261 14.09 9.05 8.65
CA THR A 261 14.68 9.76 9.80
C THR A 261 14.73 11.27 9.61
N GLY A 262 14.34 11.76 8.42
CA GLY A 262 14.30 13.20 8.10
C GLY A 262 12.97 13.86 8.46
N GLU A 263 12.71 15.05 7.90
CA GLU A 263 11.43 15.75 8.06
C GLU A 263 10.38 15.19 7.09
N GLY A 264 9.46 14.38 7.60
CA GLY A 264 8.42 13.74 6.80
C GLY A 264 8.05 12.37 7.37
N VAL A 265 7.39 11.54 6.57
CA VAL A 265 6.98 10.19 6.96
C VAL A 265 7.14 9.22 5.81
N ALA A 266 7.70 8.04 6.08
CA ALA A 266 7.64 6.90 5.17
C ALA A 266 6.42 6.03 5.49
N SER A 267 5.96 5.25 4.52
CA SER A 267 4.77 4.42 4.71
C SER A 267 4.87 3.03 4.08
N GLY A 268 4.21 2.05 4.67
CA GLY A 268 4.02 0.75 4.02
C GLY A 268 3.06 0.88 2.84
N ILE A 269 1.87 1.40 3.09
CA ILE A 269 0.84 1.69 2.08
C ILE A 269 0.39 3.14 2.23
N LEU A 270 0.40 3.90 1.13
CA LEU A 270 -0.14 5.25 1.03
C LEU A 270 -1.31 5.27 0.04
N VAL A 271 -2.46 5.74 0.50
CA VAL A 271 -3.59 6.13 -0.36
C VAL A 271 -3.71 7.64 -0.32
N TYR A 272 -3.61 8.32 -1.46
CA TYR A 272 -3.57 9.78 -1.48
C TYR A 272 -4.40 10.43 -2.59
N GLY A 273 -4.85 11.66 -2.37
CA GLY A 273 -5.67 12.38 -3.34
C GLY A 273 -6.45 13.55 -2.77
N GLY A 274 -7.30 14.14 -3.62
CA GLY A 274 -8.09 15.32 -3.29
C GLY A 274 -7.35 16.64 -3.55
N PRO A 275 -8.00 17.79 -3.28
CA PRO A 275 -7.42 19.12 -3.49
C PRO A 275 -6.06 19.32 -2.82
N LEU A 276 -5.81 18.67 -1.67
CA LEU A 276 -4.51 18.66 -1.00
C LEU A 276 -3.35 18.24 -1.92
N TYR A 277 -3.60 17.36 -2.87
CA TYR A 277 -2.62 16.82 -3.81
C TYR A 277 -2.86 17.26 -5.26
N GLY A 278 -3.79 18.20 -5.49
CA GLY A 278 -4.10 18.71 -6.83
C GLY A 278 -4.74 17.68 -7.78
N GLY A 279 -5.34 16.61 -7.26
CA GLY A 279 -5.93 15.54 -8.07
C GLY A 279 -7.18 14.90 -7.47
N PRO A 280 -7.82 13.96 -8.17
CA PRO A 280 -9.02 13.31 -7.68
C PRO A 280 -8.76 12.46 -6.43
N LEU A 281 -9.81 12.23 -5.66
CA LEU A 281 -9.80 11.29 -4.54
C LEU A 281 -9.75 9.85 -5.09
N SER A 282 -9.11 8.98 -4.33
CA SER A 282 -9.09 7.53 -4.51
C SER A 282 -10.11 6.92 -3.56
N SER A 283 -11.16 6.32 -4.11
CA SER A 283 -12.25 5.72 -3.34
C SER A 283 -12.29 4.21 -3.47
N ASP A 284 -12.98 3.57 -2.52
CA ASP A 284 -13.29 2.14 -2.53
C ASP A 284 -12.03 1.24 -2.63
N VAL A 285 -10.90 1.72 -2.12
CA VAL A 285 -9.65 0.94 -2.03
C VAL A 285 -9.77 -0.06 -0.89
N LEU A 286 -9.59 -1.35 -1.20
CA LEU A 286 -9.57 -2.43 -0.22
C LEU A 286 -8.13 -2.78 0.17
N ILE A 287 -7.79 -2.60 1.44
CA ILE A 287 -6.50 -2.96 2.04
C ILE A 287 -6.75 -4.09 3.04
N GLN A 288 -6.49 -5.33 2.64
CA GLN A 288 -6.88 -6.50 3.43
C GLN A 288 -5.81 -7.58 3.56
N GLY A 289 -5.69 -8.17 4.75
CA GLY A 289 -4.87 -9.37 4.98
C GLY A 289 -3.37 -9.15 4.79
N ASN A 290 -2.92 -7.91 4.71
CA ASN A 290 -1.51 -7.59 4.52
C ASN A 290 -0.74 -7.72 5.84
N HIS A 291 0.55 -8.02 5.70
CA HIS A 291 1.51 -8.08 6.78
C HIS A 291 2.50 -6.93 6.63
N LEU A 292 2.41 -5.92 7.49
CA LEU A 292 3.23 -4.72 7.42
C LEU A 292 4.16 -4.60 8.63
N PHE A 293 5.47 -4.57 8.41
CA PHE A 293 6.46 -4.56 9.48
C PHE A 293 7.45 -3.42 9.36
N ASN A 294 7.82 -2.79 10.47
CA ASN A 294 8.90 -1.80 10.50
C ASN A 294 8.68 -0.66 9.49
N ASN A 295 7.48 -0.10 9.47
CA ASN A 295 7.13 1.07 8.67
C ASN A 295 6.74 2.21 9.62
N ASP A 296 7.15 3.46 9.38
CA ASP A 296 6.78 4.56 10.27
C ASP A 296 5.26 4.75 10.27
N ILE A 297 4.67 4.83 9.07
CA ILE A 297 3.23 4.67 8.92
C ILE A 297 2.93 3.32 8.29
N GLY A 298 2.11 2.50 8.95
CA GLY A 298 1.68 1.23 8.39
C GLY A 298 0.80 1.42 7.15
N VAL A 299 -0.40 1.96 7.36
CA VAL A 299 -1.33 2.41 6.31
C VAL A 299 -1.61 3.89 6.49
N TYR A 300 -1.38 4.67 5.45
CA TYR A 300 -1.62 6.10 5.43
C TYR A 300 -2.73 6.43 4.42
N LEU A 301 -3.92 6.74 4.90
CA LEU A 301 -4.97 7.32 4.07
C LEU A 301 -4.83 8.84 4.18
N SER A 302 -4.20 9.46 3.18
CA SER A 302 -3.91 10.90 3.16
C SER A 302 -4.71 11.57 2.04
N GLN A 303 -5.99 11.84 2.29
CA GLN A 303 -6.89 12.40 1.31
C GLN A 303 -7.66 13.58 1.89
N GLY A 304 -7.37 14.80 1.43
CA GLY A 304 -7.83 16.01 2.09
C GLY A 304 -8.13 17.16 1.16
N ASN A 305 -8.78 18.19 1.71
CA ASN A 305 -8.88 19.51 1.11
C ASN A 305 -7.56 20.28 1.27
N GLU A 306 -7.39 21.43 0.60
CA GLU A 306 -6.18 22.26 0.69
C GLU A 306 -5.87 22.72 2.14
N ASP A 307 -6.90 22.89 2.96
CA ASP A 307 -6.79 23.24 4.38
C ASP A 307 -6.52 22.02 5.29
N GLN A 308 -6.27 20.85 4.70
CA GLN A 308 -6.04 19.56 5.37
C GLN A 308 -7.24 19.05 6.18
N SER A 309 -8.44 19.57 5.91
CA SER A 309 -9.68 18.97 6.43
C SER A 309 -10.07 17.73 5.62
N PRO A 310 -10.82 16.78 6.22
CA PRO A 310 -11.36 15.66 5.48
C PRO A 310 -12.28 16.13 4.34
N PRO A 311 -12.27 15.46 3.17
CA PRO A 311 -13.11 15.82 2.04
C PRO A 311 -14.59 15.59 2.37
N ALA A 312 -15.50 16.40 1.81
CA ALA A 312 -16.94 16.15 2.00
C ALA A 312 -17.44 14.89 1.27
N VAL A 313 -16.71 14.43 0.26
CA VAL A 313 -17.01 13.22 -0.52
C VAL A 313 -16.52 12.00 0.25
N LEU A 314 -17.38 10.99 0.36
CA LEU A 314 -17.02 9.71 0.97
C LEU A 314 -15.99 8.99 0.11
N THR A 315 -14.85 8.64 0.70
CA THR A 315 -13.80 7.83 0.07
C THR A 315 -14.03 6.34 0.28
N ASN A 316 -14.72 5.91 1.34
CA ASN A 316 -15.13 4.50 1.56
C ASN A 316 -13.99 3.46 1.45
N ASN A 317 -12.74 3.85 1.74
CA ASN A 317 -11.63 2.93 1.74
C ASN A 317 -11.74 1.99 2.95
N GLN A 318 -11.29 0.75 2.78
CA GLN A 318 -11.39 -0.28 3.80
C GLN A 318 -10.00 -0.77 4.21
N VAL A 319 -9.68 -0.71 5.49
CA VAL A 319 -8.44 -1.24 6.07
C VAL A 319 -8.81 -2.33 7.06
N VAL A 320 -8.77 -3.58 6.62
CA VAL A 320 -9.37 -4.69 7.36
C VAL A 320 -8.46 -5.91 7.46
N ASP A 321 -8.48 -6.59 8.60
CA ASP A 321 -7.77 -7.86 8.81
C ASP A 321 -6.26 -7.83 8.52
N ASN A 322 -5.61 -6.67 8.61
CA ASN A 322 -4.17 -6.54 8.42
C ASN A 322 -3.41 -6.79 9.73
N VAL A 323 -2.23 -7.41 9.63
CA VAL A 323 -1.29 -7.53 10.74
C VAL A 323 -0.23 -6.47 10.56
N LEU A 324 -0.06 -5.58 11.54
CA LEU A 324 1.03 -4.61 11.49
C LEU A 324 1.74 -4.50 12.82
N HIS A 325 3.07 -4.45 12.74
CA HIS A 325 3.95 -4.50 13.90
C HIS A 325 5.22 -3.68 13.70
N PHE A 326 5.58 -2.89 14.70
CA PHE A 326 6.88 -2.24 14.77
C PHE A 326 7.25 -1.92 16.23
N ASP A 327 8.41 -2.39 16.68
CA ASP A 327 8.92 -2.07 18.02
C ASP A 327 9.71 -0.77 18.08
N GLY A 328 10.33 -0.35 16.97
CA GLY A 328 11.16 0.86 16.91
C GLY A 328 10.35 2.14 16.83
N VAL A 329 10.90 3.22 17.38
CA VAL A 329 10.49 4.60 17.09
C VAL A 329 11.65 5.24 16.34
N THR A 330 11.48 5.41 15.04
CA THR A 330 12.59 5.70 14.12
C THR A 330 12.48 7.02 13.40
N ASN A 331 11.27 7.58 13.32
CA ASN A 331 11.09 8.88 12.72
C ASN A 331 11.69 9.98 13.63
N GLY A 332 12.70 10.68 13.10
CA GLY A 332 13.38 11.80 13.77
C GLY A 332 12.47 13.03 13.94
N TYR A 333 11.36 13.08 13.19
CA TYR A 333 10.30 14.08 13.28
C TYR A 333 9.02 13.38 13.76
N VAL A 334 8.59 13.68 14.98
CA VAL A 334 7.90 12.70 15.83
C VAL A 334 6.43 12.43 15.43
N TYR A 335 6.21 11.66 14.36
CA TYR A 335 4.92 11.07 13.97
C TYR A 335 5.10 9.65 13.44
N GLN A 336 4.54 8.69 14.17
CA GLN A 336 4.56 7.28 13.83
C GLN A 336 3.20 6.68 14.15
N ALA A 337 2.52 6.13 13.13
CA ALA A 337 1.15 5.68 13.28
C ALA A 337 0.96 4.36 12.57
N ARG A 338 0.29 3.40 13.20
CA ARG A 338 0.01 2.16 12.46
C ARG A 338 -0.99 2.36 11.33
N ILE A 339 -2.07 3.09 11.62
CA ILE A 339 -3.05 3.52 10.63
C ILE A 339 -3.32 4.99 10.86
N SER A 340 -3.10 5.82 9.85
CA SER A 340 -3.45 7.24 9.82
C SER A 340 -4.54 7.45 8.79
N ASP A 341 -5.60 8.18 9.16
CA ASP A 341 -6.78 8.40 8.34
C ASP A 341 -7.19 9.87 8.30
N LEU A 342 -6.81 10.51 7.19
CA LEU A 342 -7.38 11.73 6.67
C LEU A 342 -8.24 11.34 5.46
N GLY A 343 -9.55 11.26 5.68
CA GLY A 343 -10.52 10.83 4.69
C GLY A 343 -11.92 10.77 5.30
N THR A 344 -12.89 10.29 4.53
CA THR A 344 -14.29 10.37 4.93
C THR A 344 -15.03 9.08 4.60
N GLY A 345 -15.72 8.50 5.58
CA GLY A 345 -16.44 7.24 5.44
C GLY A 345 -15.54 6.01 5.34
N ASN A 346 -14.27 6.11 5.73
CA ASN A 346 -13.37 4.97 5.68
C ASN A 346 -13.68 3.98 6.82
N VAL A 347 -13.52 2.68 6.54
CA VAL A 347 -13.81 1.61 7.48
C VAL A 347 -12.50 0.93 7.88
N ILE A 348 -12.15 1.03 9.16
CA ILE A 348 -10.93 0.44 9.71
C ILE A 348 -11.34 -0.51 10.83
N HIS A 349 -11.13 -1.82 10.63
CA HIS A 349 -11.53 -2.80 11.63
C HIS A 349 -10.72 -4.11 11.57
N SER A 350 -10.70 -4.85 12.67
CA SER A 350 -10.11 -6.20 12.78
C SER A 350 -8.62 -6.28 12.42
N ASN A 351 -7.92 -5.15 12.39
CA ASN A 351 -6.47 -5.14 12.22
C ASN A 351 -5.79 -5.52 13.55
N VAL A 352 -4.71 -6.29 13.51
CA VAL A 352 -3.91 -6.71 14.68
C VAL A 352 -2.72 -5.77 14.91
N ILE A 353 -2.87 -4.79 15.81
CA ILE A 353 -1.82 -3.81 16.18
C ILE A 353 -0.92 -4.37 17.26
N THR A 354 0.40 -4.36 17.02
CA THR A 354 1.40 -4.65 18.06
C THR A 354 2.67 -3.81 17.89
N GLY A 355 3.50 -3.78 18.94
CA GLY A 355 4.82 -3.17 18.94
C GLY A 355 4.84 -1.76 19.52
N ALA A 356 5.92 -1.44 20.25
CA ALA A 356 6.05 -0.19 20.99
C ALA A 356 6.07 1.06 20.08
N GLY A 357 6.50 0.91 18.82
CA GLY A 357 6.50 1.97 17.82
C GLY A 357 5.12 2.53 17.47
N TYR A 358 4.05 1.81 17.80
CA TYR A 358 2.67 2.25 17.58
C TYR A 358 1.89 2.40 18.89
N ASP A 359 2.50 2.13 20.04
CA ASP A 359 1.84 2.30 21.33
C ASP A 359 1.85 3.79 21.72
N PRO A 360 0.68 4.44 21.91
CA PRO A 360 0.60 5.82 22.36
C PRO A 360 1.29 6.11 23.70
N ALA A 361 1.53 5.08 24.52
CA ALA A 361 2.27 5.21 25.78
C ALA A 361 3.79 5.34 25.59
N THR A 362 4.34 4.85 24.46
CA THR A 362 5.78 4.91 24.18
C THR A 362 6.24 6.35 24.00
N LEU A 363 5.53 7.14 23.19
CA LEU A 363 5.82 8.55 22.98
C LEU A 363 4.52 9.35 22.78
N PRO A 364 3.88 9.79 23.87
CA PRO A 364 2.58 10.46 23.83
C PRO A 364 2.55 11.68 22.90
N GLY A 365 1.56 11.71 22.01
CA GLY A 365 1.39 12.77 21.01
C GLY A 365 2.17 12.54 19.72
N SER A 366 2.88 11.42 19.61
CA SER A 366 3.72 11.11 18.46
C SER A 366 3.63 9.67 17.97
N THR A 367 3.38 8.72 18.86
CA THR A 367 3.07 7.34 18.48
C THR A 367 1.57 7.08 18.56
N PHE A 368 1.02 6.41 17.54
CA PHE A 368 -0.42 6.16 17.43
C PHE A 368 -0.73 4.75 16.95
N ALA A 369 -1.67 4.08 17.63
CA ALA A 369 -2.18 2.79 17.19
C ALA A 369 -3.15 2.93 16.02
N VAL A 370 -4.03 3.93 16.09
CA VAL A 370 -4.92 4.37 15.01
C VAL A 370 -5.13 5.86 15.23
N ASP A 371 -4.92 6.68 14.22
CA ASP A 371 -5.12 8.12 14.25
C ASP A 371 -6.08 8.53 13.13
N VAL A 372 -7.30 8.90 13.48
CA VAL A 372 -8.37 9.23 12.53
C VAL A 372 -8.85 10.64 12.80
N LEU A 373 -8.92 11.46 11.76
CA LEU A 373 -9.54 12.77 11.83
C LEU A 373 -11.07 12.64 11.74
N ALA A 374 -11.69 12.32 12.88
CA ALA A 374 -13.14 12.14 13.01
C ALA A 374 -13.82 13.24 13.83
N GLY A 375 -15.11 13.43 13.57
CA GLY A 375 -16.02 14.20 14.42
C GLY A 375 -16.43 13.45 15.70
N PRO A 376 -17.34 14.02 16.50
CA PRO A 376 -17.89 13.33 17.66
C PRO A 376 -18.69 12.10 17.24
N VAL A 377 -18.72 11.08 18.10
CA VAL A 377 -19.54 9.87 17.89
C VAL A 377 -21.01 10.24 17.68
N ALA A 378 -21.60 9.69 16.63
CA ALA A 378 -22.99 9.94 16.24
C ALA A 378 -23.80 8.66 16.01
N SER A 379 -23.15 7.53 15.71
CA SER A 379 -23.85 6.30 15.37
C SER A 379 -23.11 5.03 15.81
N LEU A 380 -23.83 3.91 15.78
CA LEU A 380 -23.31 2.55 15.95
C LEU A 380 -23.68 1.72 14.72
N ALA A 381 -22.69 1.08 14.10
CA ALA A 381 -22.86 0.32 12.86
C ALA A 381 -22.39 -1.13 13.02
N PHE A 382 -23.08 -2.07 12.37
CA PHE A 382 -22.52 -3.39 12.09
C PHE A 382 -21.70 -3.30 10.81
N LEU A 383 -20.41 -3.65 10.89
CA LEU A 383 -19.47 -3.50 9.78
C LEU A 383 -19.47 -4.69 8.82
N ASN A 384 -20.19 -5.74 9.14
CA ASN A 384 -20.24 -6.94 8.32
C ASN A 384 -21.68 -7.41 8.09
N PRO A 385 -21.96 -8.11 6.98
CA PRO A 385 -23.32 -8.58 6.68
C PRO A 385 -23.90 -9.51 7.77
N PRO A 386 -25.24 -9.66 7.83
CA PRO A 386 -25.92 -10.71 8.59
C PRO A 386 -25.26 -12.09 8.48
N ARG A 387 -25.15 -12.80 9.60
CA ARG A 387 -24.60 -14.14 9.71
C ARG A 387 -25.68 -15.21 9.59
N GLN A 388 -25.30 -16.32 8.98
CA GLN A 388 -26.01 -17.59 9.07
C GLN A 388 -25.23 -18.52 9.99
N ALA A 389 -25.93 -19.28 10.83
CA ALA A 389 -25.36 -20.28 11.73
C ALA A 389 -26.24 -21.53 11.78
N PHE A 390 -25.74 -22.61 12.39
CA PHE A 390 -26.51 -23.81 12.68
C PHE A 390 -26.64 -24.01 14.20
N PRO A 391 -27.72 -24.68 14.67
CA PRO A 391 -27.90 -24.98 16.08
C PRO A 391 -26.69 -25.66 16.68
N GLY A 392 -26.21 -25.14 17.80
CA GLY A 392 -25.07 -25.67 18.55
C GLY A 392 -23.71 -25.30 17.96
N LEU A 393 -23.61 -24.69 16.78
CA LEU A 393 -22.37 -24.16 16.21
C LEU A 393 -22.22 -22.66 16.49
N CYS A 394 -20.97 -22.21 16.61
CA CYS A 394 -20.67 -20.79 16.71
C CYS A 394 -20.92 -20.09 15.38
N SER A 395 -21.44 -18.86 15.40
CA SER A 395 -21.62 -18.04 14.21
C SER A 395 -20.27 -17.62 13.60
N GLY A 396 -20.30 -17.02 12.41
CA GLY A 396 -19.22 -16.10 12.01
C GLY A 396 -19.18 -14.86 12.93
N PRO A 397 -18.13 -14.03 12.86
CA PRO A 397 -18.04 -12.85 13.71
C PRO A 397 -19.18 -11.87 13.39
N LEU A 398 -19.63 -11.13 14.37
CA LEU A 398 -20.34 -9.87 14.24
C LEU A 398 -19.38 -8.77 14.70
N ILE A 399 -19.29 -7.72 13.91
CA ILE A 399 -18.38 -6.60 14.19
C ILE A 399 -19.24 -5.35 14.26
N VAL A 400 -19.16 -4.65 15.39
CA VAL A 400 -19.79 -3.35 15.58
C VAL A 400 -18.73 -2.27 15.79
N GLN A 401 -19.02 -1.05 15.37
CA GLN A 401 -18.13 0.10 15.57
C GLN A 401 -18.94 1.37 15.78
N THR A 402 -18.45 2.25 16.66
CA THR A 402 -18.99 3.60 16.80
C THR A 402 -18.35 4.52 15.76
N GLN A 403 -19.20 5.32 15.12
CA GLN A 403 -18.81 6.19 14.01
C GLN A 403 -19.31 7.62 14.24
N ASP A 404 -18.61 8.58 13.63
CA ASP A 404 -19.10 9.95 13.50
C ASP A 404 -20.23 10.04 12.46
N VAL A 405 -20.70 11.27 12.19
CA VAL A 405 -21.78 11.52 11.21
C VAL A 405 -21.40 11.18 9.77
N ASN A 406 -20.10 11.08 9.48
CA ASN A 406 -19.56 10.82 8.15
C ASN A 406 -19.16 9.35 7.97
N GLY A 407 -19.36 8.50 8.98
CA GLY A 407 -18.98 7.08 8.95
C GLY A 407 -17.52 6.82 9.30
N ASN A 408 -16.75 7.82 9.74
CA ASN A 408 -15.39 7.61 10.23
C ASN A 408 -15.46 7.01 11.64
N LEU A 409 -14.53 6.11 11.97
CA LEU A 409 -14.47 5.54 13.31
C LEU A 409 -14.21 6.63 14.36
N ALA A 410 -14.91 6.55 15.49
CA ALA A 410 -14.74 7.47 16.60
C ALA A 410 -14.89 6.72 17.92
N VAL A 411 -13.88 6.82 18.80
CA VAL A 411 -13.89 6.18 20.12
C VAL A 411 -14.89 6.90 21.03
N PRO A 412 -15.86 6.19 21.64
CA PRO A 412 -16.90 6.81 22.45
C PRO A 412 -16.39 7.11 23.87
N THR A 413 -17.03 8.08 24.55
CA THR A 413 -16.77 8.36 25.96
C THR A 413 -17.32 7.26 26.88
N THR A 414 -18.54 6.78 26.58
CA THR A 414 -19.13 5.59 27.22
C THR A 414 -18.84 4.37 26.35
N THR A 415 -17.88 3.56 26.79
CA THR A 415 -17.33 2.48 25.97
C THR A 415 -18.03 1.13 26.16
N GLY A 416 -18.80 0.97 27.24
CA GLY A 416 -19.58 -0.23 27.53
C GLY A 416 -20.90 -0.28 26.75
N PHE A 417 -21.13 -1.39 26.05
CA PHE A 417 -22.37 -1.67 25.31
C PHE A 417 -22.95 -3.02 25.73
N ASN A 418 -24.26 -3.10 25.92
CA ASN A 418 -24.97 -4.35 26.16
C ASN A 418 -25.23 -5.10 24.85
N ILE A 419 -25.24 -6.43 24.91
CA ILE A 419 -25.62 -7.32 23.81
C ILE A 419 -26.85 -8.11 24.23
N THR A 420 -27.89 -8.06 23.41
CA THR A 420 -29.10 -8.86 23.61
C THR A 420 -29.58 -9.46 22.29
N ALA A 421 -30.52 -10.40 22.36
CA ALA A 421 -31.14 -11.00 21.18
C ALA A 421 -32.63 -11.23 21.40
N ALA A 422 -33.40 -11.12 20.32
CA ALA A 422 -34.82 -11.43 20.30
C ALA A 422 -35.21 -12.19 19.03
N GLY A 423 -36.22 -13.05 19.13
CA GLY A 423 -36.76 -13.81 18.01
C GLY A 423 -36.83 -15.32 18.29
N PRO A 424 -37.36 -16.11 17.35
CA PRO A 424 -37.54 -17.56 17.54
C PRO A 424 -36.28 -18.33 17.94
N ALA A 425 -35.09 -17.90 17.46
CA ALA A 425 -33.82 -18.53 17.80
C ALA A 425 -33.12 -17.95 19.04
N SER A 426 -33.69 -16.95 19.72
CA SER A 426 -33.08 -16.33 20.91
C SER A 426 -33.14 -17.16 22.20
N PRO A 427 -34.10 -18.08 22.44
CA PRO A 427 -34.07 -18.91 23.65
C PRO A 427 -32.79 -19.73 23.74
N GLY A 428 -32.01 -19.52 24.82
CA GLY A 428 -30.74 -20.22 25.05
C GLY A 428 -29.54 -19.68 24.26
N ILE A 429 -29.69 -18.56 23.54
CA ILE A 429 -28.57 -17.93 22.83
C ILE A 429 -27.52 -17.41 23.80
N GLN A 430 -26.25 -17.63 23.47
CA GLN A 430 -25.09 -17.12 24.21
C GLN A 430 -24.18 -16.34 23.28
N PHE A 431 -23.57 -15.26 23.77
CA PHE A 431 -22.58 -14.50 23.04
C PHE A 431 -21.18 -14.77 23.56
N HIS A 432 -20.18 -14.73 22.69
CA HIS A 432 -18.79 -15.05 23.00
C HIS A 432 -17.83 -14.10 22.27
N THR A 433 -16.64 -13.89 22.82
CA THR A 433 -15.54 -13.17 22.13
C THR A 433 -14.60 -14.11 21.39
N ASP A 434 -14.64 -15.41 21.70
CA ASP A 434 -13.86 -16.45 21.06
C ASP A 434 -14.56 -17.00 19.80
N PRO A 435 -13.83 -17.18 18.68
CA PRO A 435 -14.40 -17.66 17.42
C PRO A 435 -14.96 -19.10 17.45
N ALA A 436 -14.56 -19.91 18.41
CA ALA A 436 -15.11 -21.25 18.64
C ALA A 436 -16.28 -21.23 19.64
N CYS A 437 -16.70 -20.05 20.11
CA CYS A 437 -17.62 -19.88 21.23
C CYS A 437 -17.12 -20.64 22.48
N ALA A 438 -15.80 -20.70 22.66
CA ALA A 438 -15.18 -21.23 23.85
C ALA A 438 -15.22 -20.20 25.00
N GLY A 439 -15.10 -20.69 26.23
CA GLY A 439 -15.06 -19.82 27.42
C GLY A 439 -16.43 -19.27 27.86
N PRO A 440 -16.42 -18.34 28.83
CA PRO A 440 -17.65 -17.80 29.41
C PRO A 440 -18.43 -16.96 28.40
N ALA A 441 -19.76 -17.03 28.49
CA ALA A 441 -20.62 -16.15 27.73
C ALA A 441 -20.46 -14.69 28.20
N VAL A 442 -20.59 -13.75 27.27
CA VAL A 442 -20.56 -12.31 27.52
C VAL A 442 -21.94 -11.70 27.26
N THR A 443 -22.24 -10.61 27.95
CA THR A 443 -23.45 -9.80 27.72
C THR A 443 -23.13 -8.35 27.41
N THR A 444 -21.86 -7.99 27.40
CA THR A 444 -21.38 -6.63 27.14
C THR A 444 -20.15 -6.65 26.23
N LEU A 445 -19.92 -5.53 25.54
CA LEU A 445 -18.73 -5.23 24.75
C LEU A 445 -18.10 -3.94 25.27
N ASP A 446 -16.77 -3.86 25.18
CA ASP A 446 -16.02 -2.64 25.42
C ASP A 446 -15.43 -2.14 24.09
N LEU A 447 -15.85 -0.95 23.67
CA LEU A 447 -15.46 -0.30 22.42
C LEU A 447 -14.37 0.76 22.65
N ALA A 448 -13.63 0.70 23.76
CA ALA A 448 -12.55 1.63 24.11
C ALA A 448 -11.26 1.47 23.27
N ASN A 449 -11.14 0.38 22.51
CA ASN A 449 -9.92 0.10 21.75
C ASN A 449 -9.73 1.11 20.59
N PRO A 450 -8.49 1.26 20.05
CA PRO A 450 -8.20 2.26 19.02
C PRO A 450 -9.00 2.14 17.71
N GLN A 451 -9.60 0.98 17.44
CA GLN A 451 -10.48 0.78 16.27
C GLN A 451 -11.97 1.00 16.61
N ALA A 452 -12.28 1.47 17.82
CA ALA A 452 -13.64 1.76 18.32
C ALA A 452 -14.65 0.62 18.11
N GLN A 453 -14.18 -0.63 18.11
CA GLN A 453 -14.95 -1.78 17.64
C GLN A 453 -15.22 -2.81 18.73
N GLY A 454 -16.29 -3.59 18.57
CA GLY A 454 -16.53 -4.84 19.27
C GLY A 454 -16.62 -6.00 18.29
N ARG A 455 -15.89 -7.08 18.53
CA ARG A 455 -15.99 -8.33 17.76
C ARG A 455 -16.51 -9.43 18.68
N PHE A 456 -17.59 -10.07 18.27
CA PHE A 456 -18.23 -11.12 19.04
C PHE A 456 -18.93 -12.13 18.14
N TYR A 457 -19.41 -13.20 18.75
CA TYR A 457 -20.01 -14.36 18.12
C TYR A 457 -21.25 -14.75 18.89
N PHE A 458 -22.17 -15.49 18.27
CA PHE A 458 -23.29 -16.09 18.98
C PHE A 458 -23.36 -17.59 18.74
N ARG A 459 -23.87 -18.31 19.73
CA ARG A 459 -24.25 -19.72 19.65
C ARG A 459 -25.71 -19.84 20.05
N ALA A 460 -26.53 -20.36 19.15
CA ALA A 460 -27.95 -20.61 19.39
C ALA A 460 -28.23 -22.11 19.36
N THR A 461 -29.19 -22.59 20.14
CA THR A 461 -29.60 -24.01 20.15
C THR A 461 -30.88 -24.28 19.35
N THR A 462 -31.57 -23.22 18.96
CA THR A 462 -32.90 -23.29 18.31
C THR A 462 -32.80 -22.66 16.92
N PRO A 463 -33.30 -23.32 15.85
CA PRO A 463 -33.36 -22.72 14.53
C PRO A 463 -34.43 -21.62 14.45
N GLY A 464 -34.24 -20.67 13.54
CA GLY A 464 -35.15 -19.54 13.32
C GLY A 464 -34.42 -18.23 13.10
N SER A 465 -35.19 -17.16 12.88
CA SER A 465 -34.64 -15.81 12.86
C SER A 465 -34.26 -15.36 14.28
N VAL A 466 -33.21 -14.55 14.37
CA VAL A 466 -32.84 -13.85 15.59
C VAL A 466 -32.31 -12.47 15.24
N THR A 467 -32.79 -11.44 15.92
CA THR A 467 -32.24 -10.09 15.83
C THR A 467 -31.29 -9.90 17.00
N VAL A 468 -30.03 -9.57 16.70
CA VAL A 468 -29.02 -9.19 17.71
C VAL A 468 -29.05 -7.67 17.87
N PHE A 469 -29.07 -7.22 19.12
CA PHE A 469 -29.06 -5.81 19.50
C PHE A 469 -27.79 -5.50 20.25
N VAL A 470 -27.15 -4.38 19.92
CA VAL A 470 -26.01 -3.82 20.64
C VAL A 470 -26.37 -2.37 21.01
N TRP A 471 -26.26 -2.01 22.28
CA TRP A 471 -26.76 -0.71 22.73
C TRP A 471 -26.16 -0.24 24.06
N ASN A 472 -26.19 1.06 24.27
CA ASN A 472 -26.09 1.73 25.58
C ASN A 472 -27.16 2.83 25.66
N ASP A 473 -27.09 3.71 26.65
CA ASP A 473 -28.10 4.77 26.82
C ASP A 473 -28.11 5.81 25.69
N ALA A 474 -27.02 5.93 24.92
CA ALA A 474 -26.86 6.94 23.87
C ALA A 474 -27.06 6.38 22.45
N LEU A 475 -26.59 5.16 22.20
CA LEU A 475 -26.54 4.56 20.87
C LEU A 475 -27.12 3.15 20.91
N SER A 476 -27.82 2.77 19.85
CA SER A 476 -28.31 1.40 19.68
C SER A 476 -28.29 1.03 18.21
N GLN A 477 -28.08 -0.26 17.95
CA GLN A 477 -28.18 -0.84 16.61
C GLN A 477 -28.68 -2.28 16.71
N ALA A 478 -29.37 -2.73 15.66
CA ALA A 478 -29.87 -4.10 15.56
C ALA A 478 -29.52 -4.70 14.20
N GLN A 479 -29.18 -5.99 14.17
CA GLN A 479 -28.95 -6.72 12.91
C GLN A 479 -29.64 -8.08 12.95
N PRO A 480 -30.50 -8.40 11.96
CA PRO A 480 -31.09 -9.72 11.84
C PRO A 480 -30.02 -10.75 11.49
N GLN A 481 -30.17 -11.95 12.02
CA GLN A 481 -29.36 -13.13 11.77
C GLN A 481 -30.29 -14.32 11.52
N LEU A 482 -29.74 -15.41 10.98
CA LEU A 482 -30.50 -16.62 10.70
C LEU A 482 -29.80 -17.85 11.27
N VAL A 483 -30.52 -18.63 12.07
CA VAL A 483 -30.11 -19.96 12.49
C VAL A 483 -30.86 -20.97 11.63
N LEU A 484 -30.14 -21.60 10.70
CA LEU A 484 -30.72 -22.56 9.76
C LEU A 484 -31.15 -23.84 10.51
N PRO A 485 -32.20 -24.53 10.07
CA PRO A 485 -32.49 -25.87 10.59
C PRO A 485 -31.29 -26.79 10.35
N GLY A 486 -31.00 -27.67 11.31
CA GLY A 486 -29.96 -28.68 11.13
C GLY A 486 -30.27 -29.56 9.92
N LEU A 487 -29.23 -29.97 9.18
CA LEU A 487 -29.40 -30.95 8.11
C LEU A 487 -29.96 -32.23 8.74
N ALA A 488 -31.13 -32.68 8.28
CA ALA A 488 -31.62 -34.01 8.61
C ALA A 488 -30.57 -35.03 8.10
N PRO A 489 -30.26 -36.09 8.86
CA PRO A 489 -29.48 -37.20 8.32
C PRO A 489 -30.16 -37.68 7.03
N LEU A 490 -29.39 -37.84 5.95
CA LEU A 490 -29.89 -38.55 4.77
C LEU A 490 -30.29 -39.97 5.22
N PRO A 491 -31.45 -40.48 4.75
CA PRO A 491 -32.03 -41.73 5.23
C PRO A 491 -31.13 -42.95 5.01
#